data_AF-A0A9P6HQ44-F1
#
_entry.id   AF-A0A9P6HQ44-F1
#
_cell.length_a   1.000
_cell.length_b   1.000
_cell.length_c   1.000
_cell.angle_alpha   90.00
_cell.angle_beta   90.00
_cell.angle_gamma   90.00
#
_symmetry.space_group_name_H-M   'P 1'
#
loop_
_entity.id
_entity.type
_entity.pdbx_description
1 polymer ?
#
loop_
_entity_poly.entity_id
_entity_poly.type
_entity_poly.pdbx_seq_one_letter_code
_entity_poly.pdbx_strand_id
1 'polypeptide(L)'
;CKIRPRYTDGGVVLPYCGKRCADLAKGKRPESGNAPASVQQPDTLIPFCWVPECFNRVYVGKNGATGHYCSEAHMKLGTYGCICCRKAPVIDPISFCQSCGDEVFYMAPLIVEVPTDHERYTSVASQFKKKWQHNNNCPEVRAIYKIVSTIESLENFEQYLNLVEAKGNFMAQGKTRGNENRRWHGTTRNCNIGDKGETDFCPDPSCSLCSTMKSSFDFLFPMCTGTFGGGIYTSSTTSKADHFSRNARASEWKAMLLNKVVVGKGYRMTAGDTTLVGPPDGYDSVLAEASDSGLNYDELVVYDNDAIRPSYLRRPLPIFGPSICPYCNQRPKFKDGTNVHAYCGLTCAKHAKTRSSMSTAPKCRTPGCPYPVTVYVDRTSSGYCTVTHEEWGQRGCISCRAAPMSKASVLCRPCRKNALSRAPAIVEVPEDHDNYQSVEKQFKQSWRHKTTCPEVQAIYKIIVAEASMRQYQQYQDSVEIRGKFVARGKSRGNENRRWHGTKRKCHLGDRGCETFCADSACSLCCIIKTSFDVKFFKAATGWGRFGHGIYTSSTSSKSNDYSKNIGVNSEWKALLLNKVIVGKGKKLTKDDTSLTQPPPGYDSVLAEVAPGGSLNYDELVVYNNEAVRPSYLVMYKSS
;
A
#
# COMPACT_ATOMS: atom_id res chain seq x y z
N CYS A 1 21.42 1.24 45.65
CA CYS A 1 19.97 1.00 45.84
C CYS A 1 19.36 -0.10 44.94
N LYS A 2 20.03 -0.63 43.90
CA LYS A 2 19.48 -1.62 42.93
C LYS A 2 18.28 -1.16 42.07
N ILE A 3 17.66 -0.01 42.36
CA ILE A 3 16.52 0.56 41.63
C ILE A 3 16.94 1.54 40.52
N ARG A 4 18.08 2.22 40.67
CA ARG A 4 18.62 3.20 39.70
C ARG A 4 19.93 2.70 39.08
N PRO A 5 20.21 3.03 37.80
CA PRO A 5 21.48 2.69 37.16
C PRO A 5 22.67 3.35 37.86
N ARG A 6 23.88 2.82 37.62
CA ARG A 6 25.13 3.39 38.13
C ARG A 6 25.33 4.82 37.62
N TYR A 7 25.99 5.65 38.42
CA TYR A 7 26.30 7.03 38.04
C TYR A 7 27.56 7.06 37.19
N THR A 8 27.57 7.90 36.16
CA THR A 8 28.70 8.05 35.23
C THR A 8 29.21 9.49 35.32
N ASP A 9 30.49 9.65 35.60
CA ASP A 9 31.15 10.96 35.69
C ASP A 9 32.37 10.98 34.78
N GLY A 10 32.51 12.00 33.93
CA GLY A 10 33.57 12.06 32.90
C GLY A 10 33.64 10.84 31.96
N GLY A 11 32.59 10.01 31.88
CA GLY A 11 32.58 8.72 31.17
C GLY A 11 32.88 7.49 32.05
N VAL A 12 33.37 7.67 33.27
CA VAL A 12 33.68 6.57 34.22
C VAL A 12 32.43 6.15 34.99
N VAL A 13 32.06 4.87 34.90
CA VAL A 13 30.87 4.29 35.57
C VAL A 13 31.20 3.89 37.00
N LEU A 14 30.77 4.70 37.97
CA LEU A 14 31.00 4.44 39.40
C LEU A 14 30.11 3.29 39.92
N PRO A 15 30.55 2.51 40.93
CA PRO A 15 29.78 1.36 41.43
C PRO A 15 28.42 1.70 42.06
N TYR A 16 28.16 2.99 42.37
CA TYR A 16 26.95 3.49 43.01
C TYR A 16 26.16 4.45 42.10
N CYS A 17 24.84 4.53 42.32
CA CYS A 17 23.93 5.41 41.58
C CYS A 17 23.93 6.88 42.09
N GLY A 18 25.10 7.41 42.47
CA GLY A 18 25.29 8.78 43.00
C GLY A 18 25.66 8.84 44.49
N LYS A 19 26.19 10.00 44.91
CA LYS A 19 26.90 10.24 46.19
C LYS A 19 26.24 9.63 47.44
N ARG A 20 24.95 9.94 47.70
CA ARG A 20 24.16 9.40 48.83
C ARG A 20 24.15 7.86 48.92
N CYS A 21 24.30 7.13 47.80
CA CYS A 21 24.41 5.66 47.80
C CYS A 21 25.85 5.14 47.97
N ALA A 22 26.88 5.97 47.76
CA ALA A 22 28.25 5.67 48.13
C ALA A 22 28.47 5.91 49.64
N ASP A 23 27.93 7.02 50.17
CA ASP A 23 28.05 7.36 51.59
C ASP A 23 27.38 6.30 52.49
N LEU A 24 26.15 5.87 52.11
CA LEU A 24 25.44 4.74 52.75
C LEU A 24 26.16 3.38 52.61
N ALA A 25 27.10 3.23 51.67
CA ALA A 25 27.91 2.02 51.54
C ALA A 25 29.18 2.07 52.40
N LYS A 26 29.74 3.26 52.64
CA LYS A 26 30.88 3.46 53.56
C LYS A 26 30.51 3.26 55.03
N GLY A 27 29.24 3.48 55.39
CA GLY A 27 28.72 3.36 56.75
C GLY A 27 28.52 1.93 57.31
N LYS A 28 29.06 0.89 56.66
CA LYS A 28 28.97 -0.50 57.15
C LYS A 28 30.31 -1.23 57.06
N ARG A 29 30.88 -1.58 58.22
CA ARG A 29 31.92 -2.63 58.33
C ARG A 29 31.25 -4.02 58.25
N PRO A 30 31.95 -5.05 57.77
CA PRO A 30 31.51 -6.44 57.88
C PRO A 30 31.91 -7.04 59.23
N GLU A 31 31.05 -7.89 59.79
CA GLU A 31 31.42 -8.87 60.81
C GLU A 31 31.63 -10.25 60.15
N SER A 32 32.47 -11.09 60.77
CA SER A 32 32.91 -12.38 60.24
C SER A 32 32.04 -13.55 60.73
N GLY A 33 31.65 -14.46 59.84
CA GLY A 33 30.98 -15.72 60.19
C GLY A 33 31.22 -16.79 59.13
N ASN A 34 31.60 -18.00 59.56
CA ASN A 34 32.03 -19.09 58.69
C ASN A 34 30.88 -19.70 57.86
N ALA A 35 31.23 -20.24 56.69
CA ALA A 35 30.37 -21.13 55.93
C ALA A 35 30.43 -22.57 56.47
N PRO A 36 29.33 -23.35 56.32
CA PRO A 36 29.45 -24.79 56.14
C PRO A 36 28.66 -25.33 54.94
N ALA A 37 29.17 -26.45 54.40
CA ALA A 37 28.49 -27.50 53.62
C ALA A 37 27.56 -27.13 52.44
N SER A 38 27.93 -27.61 51.26
CA SER A 38 27.05 -27.66 50.08
C SER A 38 25.92 -28.69 50.25
N VAL A 39 24.66 -28.24 50.17
CA VAL A 39 23.53 -29.12 49.83
C VAL A 39 23.37 -29.09 48.31
N GLN A 40 23.68 -30.21 47.65
CA GLN A 40 23.30 -30.40 46.24
C GLN A 40 21.79 -30.68 46.18
N GLN A 41 21.04 -29.79 45.53
CA GLN A 41 19.70 -30.05 45.02
C GLN A 41 19.72 -29.90 43.49
N PRO A 42 18.85 -30.62 42.76
CA PRO A 42 19.13 -31.01 41.37
C PRO A 42 19.09 -29.86 40.37
N ASP A 43 19.83 -30.04 39.27
CA ASP A 43 19.83 -29.19 38.06
C ASP A 43 18.47 -29.21 37.35
N THR A 44 17.48 -28.60 37.98
CA THR A 44 16.28 -28.12 37.32
C THR A 44 16.70 -26.94 36.44
N LEU A 45 16.92 -27.22 35.15
CA LEU A 45 17.28 -26.23 34.12
C LEU A 45 16.21 -25.14 34.01
N ILE A 46 16.30 -24.10 34.86
CA ILE A 46 15.35 -22.99 34.88
C ILE A 46 15.33 -22.36 33.48
N PRO A 47 14.18 -22.40 32.76
CA PRO A 47 14.15 -22.10 31.34
C PRO A 47 14.48 -20.62 31.05
N PHE A 48 14.85 -20.36 29.80
CA PHE A 48 15.10 -19.00 29.31
C PHE A 48 13.79 -18.25 29.02
N CYS A 49 13.84 -16.92 29.06
CA CYS A 49 12.72 -16.04 28.78
C CYS A 49 12.19 -16.23 27.34
N TRP A 50 10.86 -16.32 27.17
CA TRP A 50 10.19 -16.50 25.86
C TRP A 50 10.18 -15.25 24.94
N VAL A 51 11.15 -14.36 25.13
CA VAL A 51 11.45 -13.23 24.24
C VAL A 51 12.72 -13.60 23.45
N PRO A 52 12.72 -13.59 22.11
CA PRO A 52 13.88 -13.96 21.30
C PRO A 52 15.14 -13.15 21.68
N GLU A 53 16.30 -13.82 21.68
CA GLU A 53 17.60 -13.32 22.15
C GLU A 53 17.65 -12.89 23.64
N CYS A 54 16.63 -13.19 24.45
CA CYS A 54 16.68 -12.93 25.89
C CYS A 54 17.31 -14.09 26.68
N PHE A 55 18.64 -14.07 26.82
CA PHE A 55 19.41 -15.07 27.60
C PHE A 55 19.20 -14.99 29.13
N ASN A 56 18.22 -14.23 29.63
CA ASN A 56 17.85 -14.24 31.04
C ASN A 56 16.95 -15.44 31.35
N ARG A 57 17.21 -16.10 32.48
CA ARG A 57 16.33 -17.14 33.03
C ARG A 57 14.98 -16.53 33.45
N VAL A 58 13.92 -17.33 33.40
CA VAL A 58 12.57 -16.88 33.79
C VAL A 58 12.49 -16.52 35.28
N TYR A 59 11.55 -15.64 35.63
CA TYR A 59 11.29 -15.28 37.02
C TYR A 59 10.66 -16.46 37.77
N VAL A 60 11.23 -16.81 38.91
CA VAL A 60 10.73 -17.82 39.84
C VAL A 60 9.96 -17.10 40.96
N GLY A 61 8.69 -17.47 41.15
CA GLY A 61 7.88 -16.98 42.27
C GLY A 61 8.37 -17.51 43.62
N LYS A 62 7.98 -16.86 44.73
CA LYS A 62 8.31 -17.30 46.10
C LYS A 62 7.79 -18.70 46.45
N ASN A 63 6.90 -19.24 45.64
CA ASN A 63 6.31 -20.58 45.71
C ASN A 63 6.95 -21.60 44.74
N GLY A 64 8.10 -21.27 44.13
CA GLY A 64 8.80 -22.13 43.16
C GLY A 64 8.19 -22.15 41.75
N ALA A 65 7.01 -21.56 41.53
CA ALA A 65 6.38 -21.50 40.22
C ALA A 65 7.18 -20.61 39.26
N THR A 66 7.52 -21.14 38.08
CA THR A 66 8.24 -20.43 37.02
C THR A 66 7.27 -19.77 36.05
N GLY A 67 7.51 -18.50 35.71
CA GLY A 67 6.81 -17.83 34.61
C GLY A 67 7.45 -18.14 33.24
N HIS A 68 6.88 -17.61 32.16
CA HIS A 68 7.48 -17.67 30.82
C HIS A 68 8.53 -16.57 30.55
N TYR A 69 8.68 -15.60 31.47
CA TYR A 69 9.43 -14.37 31.24
C TYR A 69 10.33 -13.99 32.42
N CYS A 70 11.44 -13.30 32.16
CA CYS A 70 12.38 -12.84 33.18
C CYS A 70 11.96 -11.52 33.88
N SER A 71 10.93 -10.82 33.37
CA SER A 71 10.44 -9.56 33.93
C SER A 71 9.02 -9.24 33.48
N GLU A 72 8.33 -8.36 34.22
CA GLU A 72 7.01 -7.83 33.85
C GLU A 72 7.04 -7.08 32.50
N ALA A 73 8.14 -6.41 32.18
CA ALA A 73 8.34 -5.75 30.90
C ALA A 73 8.41 -6.76 29.74
N HIS A 74 9.13 -7.87 29.92
CA HIS A 74 9.23 -8.94 28.93
C HIS A 74 7.91 -9.71 28.79
N MET A 75 7.17 -9.89 29.89
CA MET A 75 5.80 -10.41 29.86
C MET A 75 4.88 -9.52 29.03
N LYS A 76 4.86 -8.20 29.29
CA LYS A 76 4.08 -7.25 28.49
C LYS A 76 4.47 -7.26 27.01
N LEU A 77 5.75 -7.47 26.70
CA LEU A 77 6.25 -7.53 25.32
C LEU A 77 5.93 -8.85 24.61
N GLY A 78 5.99 -10.00 25.29
CA GLY A 78 5.60 -11.30 24.74
C GLY A 78 4.09 -11.46 24.56
N THR A 79 3.30 -10.95 25.51
CA THR A 79 1.83 -11.04 25.48
C THR A 79 1.16 -10.01 24.57
N TYR A 80 1.71 -8.79 24.44
CA TYR A 80 1.06 -7.69 23.66
C TYR A 80 1.94 -7.07 22.56
N GLY A 81 3.18 -7.51 22.39
CA GLY A 81 4.09 -7.02 21.36
C GLY A 81 3.84 -7.62 19.97
N CYS A 82 4.72 -7.29 19.03
CA CYS A 82 4.70 -7.81 17.66
C CYS A 82 4.71 -9.34 17.64
N ILE A 83 3.74 -9.95 16.95
CA ILE A 83 3.60 -11.40 16.84
C ILE A 83 4.88 -12.05 16.27
N CYS A 84 5.47 -11.46 15.22
CA CYS A 84 6.72 -11.96 14.62
C CYS A 84 7.93 -11.83 15.56
N CYS A 85 8.42 -10.61 15.82
CA CYS A 85 9.72 -10.45 16.49
C CYS A 85 9.69 -10.45 18.02
N ARG A 86 8.54 -10.19 18.67
CA ARG A 86 8.39 -10.05 20.14
C ARG A 86 9.36 -9.07 20.82
N LYS A 87 9.99 -8.16 20.06
CA LYS A 87 10.98 -7.16 20.54
C LYS A 87 10.44 -5.73 20.57
N ALA A 88 9.28 -5.48 19.97
CA ALA A 88 8.69 -4.15 19.83
C ALA A 88 7.17 -4.20 20.08
N PRO A 89 6.54 -3.10 20.53
CA PRO A 89 5.08 -3.00 20.59
C PRO A 89 4.47 -3.13 19.18
N VAL A 90 3.23 -3.61 19.11
CA VAL A 90 2.46 -3.57 17.87
C VAL A 90 2.16 -2.14 17.43
N ILE A 91 2.10 -1.93 16.12
CA ILE A 91 1.34 -0.84 15.53
C ILE A 91 -0.08 -1.38 15.33
N ASP A 92 -1.04 -0.79 16.03
CA ASP A 92 -2.45 -1.14 15.85
C ASP A 92 -2.93 -0.55 14.50
N PRO A 93 -3.62 -1.30 13.63
CA PRO A 93 -4.34 -2.55 13.88
C PRO A 93 -3.64 -3.84 13.41
N ILE A 94 -2.37 -3.79 12.98
CA ILE A 94 -1.78 -4.84 12.12
C ILE A 94 -1.25 -6.08 12.85
N SER A 95 -1.15 -6.06 14.18
CA SER A 95 -0.55 -7.13 15.02
C SER A 95 0.98 -7.32 14.88
N PHE A 96 1.64 -6.43 14.14
CA PHE A 96 3.09 -6.41 13.95
C PHE A 96 3.64 -5.04 14.38
N CYS A 97 4.94 -4.93 14.67
CA CYS A 97 5.62 -3.63 14.69
C CYS A 97 5.88 -3.15 13.25
N GLN A 98 6.38 -1.93 13.05
CA GLN A 98 6.62 -1.37 11.71
C GLN A 98 7.41 -2.32 10.80
N SER A 99 8.65 -2.66 11.19
CA SER A 99 9.57 -3.48 10.38
C SER A 99 8.98 -4.84 9.97
N CYS A 100 8.43 -5.59 10.92
CA CYS A 100 7.83 -6.90 10.61
C CYS A 100 6.50 -6.75 9.86
N GLY A 101 5.78 -5.64 10.03
CA GLY A 101 4.58 -5.33 9.27
C GLY A 101 4.91 -5.10 7.80
N ASP A 102 5.88 -4.24 7.52
CA ASP A 102 6.33 -3.93 6.16
C ASP A 102 6.83 -5.20 5.45
N GLU A 103 7.59 -6.04 6.15
CA GLU A 103 8.07 -7.36 5.70
C GLU A 103 6.92 -8.32 5.35
N VAL A 104 5.97 -8.58 6.26
CA VAL A 104 4.88 -9.54 5.99
C VAL A 104 3.82 -9.00 5.04
N PHE A 105 3.65 -7.68 4.90
CA PHE A 105 2.79 -7.09 3.86
C PHE A 105 3.45 -7.08 2.49
N TYR A 106 4.78 -6.99 2.41
CA TYR A 106 5.53 -7.21 1.16
C TYR A 106 5.40 -8.67 0.69
N MET A 107 5.51 -9.63 1.61
CA MET A 107 5.37 -11.07 1.31
C MET A 107 3.90 -11.55 1.19
N ALA A 108 2.90 -10.66 1.25
CA ALA A 108 1.49 -11.06 1.23
C ALA A 108 1.02 -11.56 -0.15
N PRO A 109 0.15 -12.59 -0.22
CA PRO A 109 -0.57 -13.20 0.88
C PRO A 109 0.27 -14.25 1.63
N LEU A 110 0.12 -14.31 2.96
CA LEU A 110 0.70 -15.35 3.81
C LEU A 110 -0.12 -15.55 5.10
N ILE A 111 0.25 -16.54 5.90
CA ILE A 111 -0.22 -16.70 7.29
C ILE A 111 0.96 -16.71 8.27
N VAL A 112 0.80 -16.03 9.41
CA VAL A 112 1.78 -16.01 10.51
C VAL A 112 1.17 -16.72 11.70
N GLU A 113 1.88 -17.66 12.34
CA GLU A 113 1.38 -18.27 13.58
C GLU A 113 1.31 -17.24 14.72
N VAL A 114 0.26 -17.34 15.54
CA VAL A 114 0.07 -16.53 16.75
C VAL A 114 0.51 -17.39 17.95
N PRO A 115 1.59 -17.03 18.67
CA PRO A 115 2.04 -17.81 19.83
C PRO A 115 0.98 -17.96 20.92
N THR A 116 1.00 -19.11 21.60
CA THR A 116 -0.02 -19.54 22.58
C THR A 116 -0.17 -18.63 23.82
N ASP A 117 0.91 -17.93 24.17
CA ASP A 117 1.08 -16.97 25.27
C ASP A 117 0.79 -15.50 24.87
N HIS A 118 0.42 -15.26 23.61
CA HIS A 118 0.04 -13.93 23.10
C HIS A 118 -1.44 -13.63 23.37
N GLU A 119 -1.78 -12.38 23.71
CA GLU A 119 -3.16 -11.94 23.97
C GLU A 119 -4.09 -12.38 22.85
N ARG A 120 -3.67 -12.19 21.59
CA ARG A 120 -4.50 -12.53 20.44
C ARG A 120 -4.86 -14.01 20.44
N TYR A 121 -3.97 -14.93 20.84
CA TYR A 121 -4.29 -16.35 20.95
C TYR A 121 -5.38 -16.62 21.99
N THR A 122 -5.22 -16.07 23.19
CA THR A 122 -6.24 -16.18 24.27
C THR A 122 -7.59 -15.62 23.78
N SER A 123 -7.55 -14.44 23.18
CA SER A 123 -8.66 -13.69 22.61
C SER A 123 -9.40 -14.46 21.51
N VAL A 124 -8.67 -15.15 20.63
CA VAL A 124 -9.20 -16.11 19.64
C VAL A 124 -9.90 -17.27 20.33
N ALA A 125 -9.16 -18.00 21.18
CA ALA A 125 -9.59 -19.28 21.73
C ALA A 125 -10.76 -19.13 22.71
N SER A 126 -10.77 -18.08 23.53
CA SER A 126 -11.91 -17.71 24.38
C SER A 126 -13.13 -17.35 23.53
N GLN A 127 -12.97 -16.61 22.42
CA GLN A 127 -14.09 -16.28 21.54
C GLN A 127 -14.50 -17.47 20.64
N PHE A 128 -13.68 -18.54 20.50
CA PHE A 128 -14.10 -19.83 19.94
C PHE A 128 -14.94 -20.61 20.95
N LYS A 129 -14.39 -20.89 22.14
CA LYS A 129 -15.03 -21.68 23.19
C LYS A 129 -16.35 -21.07 23.66
N LYS A 130 -16.41 -19.74 23.89
CA LYS A 130 -17.63 -19.01 24.28
C LYS A 130 -18.76 -19.05 23.23
N LYS A 131 -18.47 -19.47 22.00
CA LYS A 131 -19.45 -19.55 20.90
C LYS A 131 -19.70 -20.96 20.39
N TRP A 132 -19.21 -21.98 21.09
CA TRP A 132 -19.56 -23.38 20.83
C TRP A 132 -20.86 -23.71 21.56
N GLN A 133 -21.92 -24.07 20.83
CA GLN A 133 -23.29 -24.08 21.38
C GLN A 133 -24.13 -25.31 21.00
N HIS A 134 -23.73 -26.13 20.00
CA HIS A 134 -24.57 -27.26 19.54
C HIS A 134 -24.31 -28.58 20.30
N ASN A 135 -23.19 -28.68 21.03
CA ASN A 135 -22.89 -29.82 21.90
C ASN A 135 -21.90 -29.41 23.00
N ASN A 136 -21.79 -30.23 24.04
CA ASN A 136 -20.91 -29.96 25.18
C ASN A 136 -19.42 -30.24 24.89
N ASN A 137 -19.12 -30.95 23.79
CA ASN A 137 -17.77 -31.40 23.44
C ASN A 137 -17.07 -30.37 22.54
N CYS A 138 -16.80 -29.18 23.08
CA CYS A 138 -16.02 -28.16 22.38
C CYS A 138 -14.60 -28.68 22.08
N PRO A 139 -14.15 -28.72 20.81
CA PRO A 139 -12.83 -29.21 20.46
C PRO A 139 -11.73 -28.25 20.95
N GLU A 140 -10.51 -28.79 21.05
CA GLU A 140 -9.33 -28.04 21.42
C GLU A 140 -8.84 -27.17 20.25
N VAL A 141 -8.49 -25.91 20.52
CA VAL A 141 -7.83 -25.03 19.56
C VAL A 141 -6.33 -25.34 19.60
N ARG A 142 -5.82 -26.02 18.57
CA ARG A 142 -4.43 -26.50 18.47
C ARG A 142 -3.43 -25.40 18.09
N ALA A 143 -3.75 -24.64 17.05
CA ALA A 143 -2.93 -23.57 16.50
C ALA A 143 -3.82 -22.43 16.00
N ILE A 144 -3.27 -21.22 15.92
CA ILE A 144 -4.00 -20.02 15.53
C ILE A 144 -3.10 -19.21 14.59
N TYR A 145 -3.61 -18.87 13.41
CA TYR A 145 -2.84 -18.08 12.45
C TYR A 145 -3.47 -16.70 12.20
N LYS A 146 -2.61 -15.70 12.09
CA LYS A 146 -2.89 -14.35 11.60
C LYS A 146 -2.79 -14.38 10.07
N ILE A 147 -3.93 -14.20 9.41
CA ILE A 147 -3.98 -14.16 7.94
C ILE A 147 -3.58 -12.76 7.47
N VAL A 148 -2.60 -12.68 6.58
CA VAL A 148 -2.08 -11.43 5.99
C VAL A 148 -2.52 -11.40 4.53
N SER A 149 -3.69 -10.81 4.29
CA SER A 149 -4.25 -10.62 2.94
C SER A 149 -3.42 -9.60 2.12
N THR A 150 -3.51 -9.69 0.80
CA THR A 150 -2.91 -8.71 -0.12
C THR A 150 -3.42 -7.29 0.14
N ILE A 151 -2.59 -6.28 -0.14
CA ILE A 151 -2.98 -4.86 -0.01
C ILE A 151 -4.26 -4.55 -0.79
N GLU A 152 -4.46 -5.18 -1.95
CA GLU A 152 -5.67 -5.04 -2.76
C GLU A 152 -6.93 -5.55 -2.05
N SER A 153 -6.91 -6.76 -1.49
CA SER A 153 -8.02 -7.29 -0.66
C SER A 153 -8.30 -6.40 0.57
N LEU A 154 -7.27 -5.77 1.13
CA LEU A 154 -7.40 -4.83 2.25
C LEU A 154 -8.04 -3.50 1.80
N GLU A 155 -7.60 -2.91 0.68
CA GLU A 155 -8.14 -1.67 0.12
C GLU A 155 -9.58 -1.83 -0.38
N ASN A 156 -9.92 -2.98 -0.96
CA ASN A 156 -11.27 -3.34 -1.38
C ASN A 156 -12.24 -3.36 -0.19
N PHE A 157 -11.95 -4.17 0.83
CA PHE A 157 -12.78 -4.23 2.04
C PHE A 157 -12.90 -2.88 2.75
N GLU A 158 -11.81 -2.11 2.86
CA GLU A 158 -11.87 -0.77 3.46
C GLU A 158 -12.66 0.22 2.59
N GLN A 159 -12.78 0.03 1.27
CA GLN A 159 -13.68 0.82 0.43
C GLN A 159 -15.15 0.46 0.68
N TYR A 160 -15.51 -0.83 0.64
CA TYR A 160 -16.88 -1.27 0.94
C TYR A 160 -17.32 -0.83 2.34
N LEU A 161 -16.46 -1.03 3.35
CA LEU A 161 -16.65 -0.57 4.72
C LEU A 161 -16.93 0.94 4.84
N ASN A 162 -16.23 1.77 4.05
CA ASN A 162 -16.44 3.22 4.05
C ASN A 162 -17.68 3.64 3.24
N LEU A 163 -18.05 2.91 2.18
CA LEU A 163 -19.28 3.15 1.42
C LEU A 163 -20.52 2.84 2.27
N VAL A 164 -20.53 1.70 2.95
CA VAL A 164 -21.61 1.31 3.87
C VAL A 164 -21.68 2.26 5.08
N GLU A 165 -20.54 2.71 5.63
CA GLU A 165 -20.54 3.76 6.66
C GLU A 165 -21.14 5.07 6.15
N ALA A 166 -20.79 5.52 4.94
CA ALA A 166 -21.34 6.75 4.38
C ALA A 166 -22.86 6.64 4.09
N LYS A 167 -23.35 5.44 3.74
CA LYS A 167 -24.77 5.14 3.51
C LYS A 167 -25.58 5.10 4.82
N GLY A 168 -25.04 4.51 5.88
CA GLY A 168 -25.79 4.21 7.12
C GLY A 168 -25.40 4.99 8.38
N ASN A 169 -24.25 5.67 8.40
CA ASN A 169 -23.73 6.45 9.53
C ASN A 169 -23.73 5.68 10.86
N PHE A 170 -23.19 4.45 10.85
CA PHE A 170 -23.28 3.52 11.97
C PHE A 170 -22.46 3.94 13.19
N MET A 171 -21.35 4.67 13.00
CA MET A 171 -20.57 5.21 14.12
C MET A 171 -21.35 6.25 14.92
N ALA A 172 -22.18 7.09 14.28
CA ALA A 172 -23.07 8.01 14.99
C ALA A 172 -24.20 7.28 15.74
N GLN A 173 -24.54 6.05 15.34
CA GLN A 173 -25.46 5.16 16.06
C GLN A 173 -24.77 4.37 17.19
N GLY A 174 -23.51 4.69 17.54
CA GLY A 174 -22.75 3.98 18.57
C GLY A 174 -22.27 2.57 18.17
N LYS A 175 -22.38 2.20 16.89
CA LYS A 175 -21.93 0.89 16.36
C LYS A 175 -20.50 0.98 15.85
N THR A 176 -19.92 -0.16 15.50
CA THR A 176 -18.70 -0.23 14.68
C THR A 176 -18.93 0.40 13.31
N ARG A 177 -17.87 0.96 12.69
CA ARG A 177 -17.89 1.43 11.30
C ARG A 177 -18.46 0.35 10.38
N GLY A 178 -19.38 0.72 9.50
CA GLY A 178 -20.13 -0.17 8.59
C GLY A 178 -20.85 -1.33 9.30
N ASN A 179 -21.10 -1.22 10.60
CA ASN A 179 -21.58 -2.31 11.45
C ASN A 179 -20.66 -3.57 11.35
N GLU A 180 -19.31 -3.38 11.31
CA GLU A 180 -18.34 -4.49 11.27
C GLU A 180 -18.61 -5.48 12.41
N ASN A 181 -18.96 -6.70 12.04
CA ASN A 181 -19.06 -7.85 12.91
C ASN A 181 -17.98 -8.90 12.59
N ARG A 182 -17.85 -9.88 13.49
CA ARG A 182 -16.75 -10.85 13.47
C ARG A 182 -17.27 -12.27 13.46
N ARG A 183 -17.28 -12.89 12.28
CA ARG A 183 -18.12 -14.05 11.97
C ARG A 183 -17.29 -15.24 11.47
N TRP A 184 -17.70 -16.45 11.84
CA TRP A 184 -17.07 -17.70 11.44
C TRP A 184 -17.54 -18.15 10.07
N HIS A 185 -16.63 -18.78 9.33
CA HIS A 185 -16.91 -19.50 8.10
C HIS A 185 -16.12 -20.82 8.12
N GLY A 186 -16.81 -21.94 7.97
CA GLY A 186 -16.20 -23.23 7.69
C GLY A 186 -16.23 -23.47 6.18
N THR A 187 -15.19 -24.09 5.65
CA THR A 187 -15.06 -24.38 4.21
C THR A 187 -14.24 -25.65 4.00
N THR A 188 -14.09 -26.08 2.75
CA THR A 188 -13.29 -27.26 2.41
C THR A 188 -11.79 -26.93 2.33
N ARG A 189 -10.96 -27.75 2.97
CA ARG A 189 -9.51 -27.72 2.94
C ARG A 189 -8.97 -28.97 2.24
N ASN A 190 -8.26 -28.80 1.12
CA ASN A 190 -7.72 -29.91 0.31
C ASN A 190 -6.25 -30.23 0.61
N CYS A 191 -5.61 -29.47 1.50
CA CYS A 191 -4.21 -29.61 1.90
C CYS A 191 -4.05 -29.58 3.42
N ASN A 192 -2.81 -29.57 3.91
CA ASN A 192 -2.52 -29.58 5.35
C ASN A 192 -2.16 -28.19 5.91
N ILE A 193 -2.41 -27.09 5.19
CA ILE A 193 -2.11 -25.74 5.68
C ILE A 193 -2.74 -25.49 7.06
N GLY A 194 -1.90 -25.07 8.01
CA GLY A 194 -2.21 -24.90 9.42
C GLY A 194 -1.87 -26.10 10.31
N ASP A 195 -1.61 -27.29 9.76
CA ASP A 195 -1.19 -28.47 10.53
C ASP A 195 0.29 -28.35 10.91
N LYS A 196 0.62 -28.48 12.20
CA LYS A 196 2.00 -28.70 12.71
C LYS A 196 3.09 -27.74 12.16
N GLY A 197 2.71 -26.51 11.78
CA GLY A 197 3.61 -25.47 11.25
C GLY A 197 3.55 -25.25 9.73
N GLU A 198 2.78 -26.03 8.99
CA GLU A 198 2.57 -25.88 7.54
C GLU A 198 1.91 -24.53 7.21
N THR A 199 2.65 -23.59 6.62
CA THR A 199 2.14 -22.24 6.29
C THR A 199 1.95 -21.99 4.79
N ASP A 200 2.46 -22.87 3.92
CA ASP A 200 2.41 -22.70 2.47
C ASP A 200 1.02 -23.03 1.88
N PHE A 201 0.52 -22.12 1.05
CA PHE A 201 -0.73 -22.32 0.33
C PHE A 201 -0.56 -23.22 -0.89
N CYS A 202 -1.20 -24.39 -0.89
CA CYS A 202 -1.24 -25.27 -2.06
C CYS A 202 -1.67 -24.55 -3.36
N PRO A 203 -1.21 -25.02 -4.54
CA PRO A 203 -1.56 -24.45 -5.83
C PRO A 203 -2.95 -24.88 -6.34
N ASP A 204 -3.62 -25.83 -5.67
CA ASP A 204 -4.94 -26.34 -6.03
C ASP A 204 -6.02 -25.24 -5.92
N PRO A 205 -6.65 -24.80 -7.04
CA PRO A 205 -7.67 -23.76 -7.02
C PRO A 205 -8.98 -24.22 -6.37
N SER A 206 -9.24 -25.53 -6.31
CA SER A 206 -10.41 -26.11 -5.65
C SER A 206 -10.28 -26.18 -4.13
N CYS A 207 -9.11 -25.86 -3.58
CA CYS A 207 -8.90 -25.73 -2.14
C CYS A 207 -9.50 -24.41 -1.64
N SER A 208 -10.81 -24.43 -1.38
CA SER A 208 -11.61 -23.26 -1.01
C SER A 208 -10.97 -22.41 0.11
N LEU A 209 -10.37 -23.06 1.11
CA LEU A 209 -9.63 -22.40 2.18
C LEU A 209 -8.41 -21.59 1.67
N CYS A 210 -7.58 -22.18 0.82
CA CYS A 210 -6.38 -21.52 0.27
C CYS A 210 -6.76 -20.39 -0.68
N SER A 211 -7.74 -20.62 -1.57
CA SER A 211 -8.24 -19.59 -2.50
C SER A 211 -8.79 -18.38 -1.73
N THR A 212 -9.64 -18.61 -0.73
CA THR A 212 -10.20 -17.54 0.13
C THR A 212 -9.12 -16.72 0.83
N MET A 213 -8.04 -17.35 1.30
CA MET A 213 -6.93 -16.64 1.96
C MET A 213 -5.98 -15.92 0.99
N LYS A 214 -5.87 -16.39 -0.26
CA LYS A 214 -5.07 -15.75 -1.32
C LYS A 214 -5.76 -14.53 -1.93
N SER A 215 -7.03 -14.65 -2.32
CA SER A 215 -7.73 -13.68 -3.17
C SER A 215 -8.95 -13.01 -2.54
N SER A 216 -9.24 -13.25 -1.26
CA SER A 216 -10.57 -13.05 -0.65
C SER A 216 -11.60 -14.06 -1.16
N PHE A 217 -12.83 -13.93 -0.68
CA PHE A 217 -13.99 -14.73 -1.08
C PHE A 217 -14.40 -14.48 -2.54
N ASP A 218 -15.04 -15.45 -3.17
CA ASP A 218 -15.80 -15.26 -4.40
C ASP A 218 -17.18 -15.94 -4.34
N PHE A 219 -18.25 -15.15 -4.23
CA PHE A 219 -19.63 -15.64 -4.17
C PHE A 219 -20.19 -16.10 -5.53
N LEU A 220 -19.56 -15.70 -6.63
CA LEU A 220 -19.94 -16.12 -7.99
C LEU A 220 -19.42 -17.53 -8.33
N PHE A 221 -18.59 -18.12 -7.47
CA PHE A 221 -18.14 -19.49 -7.62
C PHE A 221 -19.28 -20.48 -7.28
N PRO A 222 -19.52 -21.54 -8.10
CA PRO A 222 -20.77 -22.33 -8.09
C PRO A 222 -21.01 -23.23 -6.86
N MET A 223 -20.34 -22.98 -5.73
CA MET A 223 -20.53 -23.68 -4.46
C MET A 223 -21.24 -22.82 -3.38
N CYS A 224 -21.53 -21.53 -3.66
CA CYS A 224 -22.05 -20.58 -2.66
C CYS A 224 -23.58 -20.53 -2.53
N THR A 225 -24.30 -21.59 -2.91
CA THR A 225 -25.76 -21.69 -2.76
C THR A 225 -26.17 -22.21 -1.38
N GLY A 226 -27.18 -21.60 -0.76
CA GLY A 226 -27.74 -22.04 0.52
C GLY A 226 -29.16 -21.52 0.76
N THR A 227 -29.57 -21.48 2.04
CA THR A 227 -30.93 -21.13 2.50
C THR A 227 -31.40 -19.72 2.11
N PHE A 228 -30.50 -18.84 1.72
CA PHE A 228 -30.75 -17.47 1.25
C PHE A 228 -30.10 -17.22 -0.13
N GLY A 229 -30.14 -18.24 -1.00
CA GLY A 229 -29.64 -18.17 -2.37
C GLY A 229 -28.11 -18.12 -2.48
N GLY A 230 -27.60 -17.42 -3.48
CA GLY A 230 -26.16 -17.37 -3.82
C GLY A 230 -25.40 -16.27 -3.08
N GLY A 231 -24.65 -16.62 -2.03
CA GLY A 231 -23.98 -15.62 -1.17
C GLY A 231 -22.99 -16.21 -0.16
N ILE A 232 -22.35 -15.36 0.63
CA ILE A 232 -21.27 -15.76 1.56
C ILE A 232 -21.82 -15.90 2.98
N TYR A 233 -22.04 -17.16 3.38
CA TYR A 233 -22.65 -17.53 4.67
C TYR A 233 -21.64 -17.49 5.82
N THR A 234 -22.02 -16.86 6.92
CA THR A 234 -21.22 -16.80 8.16
C THR A 234 -22.08 -16.86 9.42
N SER A 235 -21.56 -17.43 10.52
CA SER A 235 -22.26 -17.53 11.82
C SER A 235 -21.52 -16.80 12.96
N SER A 236 -22.22 -16.35 14.00
CA SER A 236 -21.56 -15.94 15.26
C SER A 236 -21.06 -17.16 16.05
N THR A 237 -21.69 -18.32 15.79
CA THR A 237 -21.62 -19.59 16.51
C THR A 237 -20.59 -20.51 15.86
N THR A 238 -19.62 -21.03 16.62
CA THR A 238 -18.55 -21.89 16.07
C THR A 238 -19.09 -23.21 15.59
N SER A 239 -19.88 -23.90 16.41
CA SER A 239 -20.42 -25.23 16.10
C SER A 239 -21.35 -25.26 14.87
N LYS A 240 -21.93 -24.11 14.49
CA LYS A 240 -22.67 -23.94 13.23
C LYS A 240 -21.74 -23.88 12.03
N ALA A 241 -20.65 -23.11 12.13
CA ALA A 241 -19.66 -23.01 11.06
C ALA A 241 -18.77 -24.27 10.93
N ASP A 242 -18.51 -24.99 12.03
CA ASP A 242 -17.74 -26.24 12.04
C ASP A 242 -18.37 -27.36 11.18
N HIS A 243 -19.70 -27.36 11.06
CA HIS A 243 -20.44 -28.28 10.19
C HIS A 243 -20.05 -28.15 8.70
N PHE A 244 -19.56 -26.98 8.30
CA PHE A 244 -19.06 -26.68 6.95
C PHE A 244 -17.53 -26.77 6.84
N SER A 245 -16.81 -26.93 7.97
CA SER A 245 -15.36 -27.16 7.99
C SER A 245 -15.04 -28.62 7.65
N ARG A 246 -14.55 -28.86 6.43
CA ARG A 246 -14.28 -30.20 5.90
C ARG A 246 -12.83 -30.32 5.45
N ASN A 247 -12.21 -31.48 5.67
CA ASN A 247 -10.93 -31.83 5.09
C ASN A 247 -11.18 -32.80 3.91
N ALA A 248 -10.64 -32.52 2.72
CA ALA A 248 -10.65 -33.45 1.58
C ALA A 248 -9.41 -34.36 1.55
N ARG A 249 -8.35 -34.00 2.28
CA ARG A 249 -7.17 -34.85 2.56
C ARG A 249 -7.15 -35.21 4.04
N ALA A 250 -6.66 -36.41 4.39
CA ALA A 250 -6.56 -36.83 5.79
C ALA A 250 -5.75 -35.82 6.64
N SER A 251 -6.33 -35.42 7.77
CA SER A 251 -5.70 -34.59 8.80
C SER A 251 -6.44 -34.76 10.12
N GLU A 252 -5.70 -34.75 11.23
CA GLU A 252 -6.21 -34.79 12.60
C GLU A 252 -6.92 -33.48 13.00
N TRP A 253 -6.67 -32.38 12.29
CA TRP A 253 -7.13 -31.03 12.67
C TRP A 253 -8.15 -30.49 11.65
N LYS A 254 -9.09 -29.67 12.12
CA LYS A 254 -10.02 -28.88 11.27
C LYS A 254 -9.54 -27.43 11.15
N ALA A 255 -9.90 -26.75 10.06
CA ALA A 255 -9.54 -25.36 9.82
C ALA A 255 -10.79 -24.49 9.57
N MET A 256 -10.95 -23.43 10.37
CA MET A 256 -12.07 -22.48 10.28
C MET A 256 -11.54 -21.05 10.12
N LEU A 257 -12.14 -20.28 9.22
CA LEU A 257 -11.82 -18.86 9.06
C LEU A 257 -12.63 -18.03 10.04
N LEU A 258 -12.00 -16.98 10.61
CA LEU A 258 -12.76 -15.85 11.12
C LEU A 258 -12.51 -14.57 10.32
N ASN A 259 -13.64 -14.05 9.84
CA ASN A 259 -13.70 -12.90 8.98
C ASN A 259 -14.04 -11.64 9.77
N LYS A 260 -13.64 -10.48 9.22
CA LYS A 260 -14.42 -9.25 9.39
C LYS A 260 -15.56 -9.31 8.37
N VAL A 261 -16.77 -8.92 8.76
CA VAL A 261 -17.92 -8.79 7.84
C VAL A 261 -18.58 -7.44 8.07
N VAL A 262 -18.74 -6.66 7.00
CA VAL A 262 -19.50 -5.41 6.99
C VAL A 262 -20.98 -5.77 6.90
N VAL A 263 -21.72 -5.62 8.00
CA VAL A 263 -23.16 -5.98 8.03
C VAL A 263 -24.03 -4.86 7.48
N GLY A 264 -23.59 -3.61 7.62
CA GLY A 264 -24.39 -2.44 7.33
C GLY A 264 -25.78 -2.52 7.97
N LYS A 265 -26.79 -2.22 7.16
CA LYS A 265 -28.22 -2.42 7.46
C LYS A 265 -28.62 -3.82 6.97
N GLY A 266 -28.60 -4.81 7.86
CA GLY A 266 -29.03 -6.17 7.53
C GLY A 266 -30.56 -6.31 7.51
N TYR A 267 -31.08 -6.98 6.49
CA TYR A 267 -32.49 -7.38 6.37
C TYR A 267 -32.74 -8.64 7.21
N ARG A 268 -33.82 -8.70 8.00
CA ARG A 268 -34.09 -9.82 8.92
C ARG A 268 -35.06 -10.82 8.30
N MET A 269 -34.78 -12.11 8.42
CA MET A 269 -35.59 -13.20 7.89
C MET A 269 -35.73 -14.35 8.89
N THR A 270 -36.94 -14.89 9.00
CA THR A 270 -37.33 -16.03 9.88
C THR A 270 -37.72 -17.28 9.09
N ALA A 271 -37.61 -17.24 7.76
CA ALA A 271 -37.77 -18.36 6.84
C ALA A 271 -36.74 -18.22 5.71
N GLY A 272 -36.36 -19.32 5.08
CA GLY A 272 -35.40 -19.33 3.96
C GLY A 272 -36.02 -18.89 2.63
N ASP A 273 -35.19 -18.34 1.75
CA ASP A 273 -35.53 -18.02 0.36
C ASP A 273 -34.33 -18.32 -0.54
N THR A 274 -34.37 -19.45 -1.24
CA THR A 274 -33.30 -19.90 -2.13
C THR A 274 -33.23 -19.11 -3.43
N THR A 275 -34.16 -18.19 -3.71
CA THR A 275 -34.20 -17.39 -4.94
C THR A 275 -33.37 -16.09 -4.86
N LEU A 276 -32.92 -15.71 -3.66
CA LEU A 276 -32.18 -14.46 -3.43
C LEU A 276 -30.83 -14.42 -4.17
N VAL A 277 -30.66 -13.37 -4.98
CA VAL A 277 -29.40 -13.00 -5.64
C VAL A 277 -28.70 -11.80 -4.98
N GLY A 278 -29.26 -11.30 -3.88
CA GLY A 278 -28.81 -10.12 -3.16
C GLY A 278 -29.68 -9.84 -1.92
N PRO A 279 -29.30 -8.89 -1.05
CA PRO A 279 -30.20 -8.39 -0.02
C PRO A 279 -31.31 -7.53 -0.65
N PRO A 280 -32.51 -7.44 -0.05
CA PRO A 280 -33.57 -6.55 -0.54
C PRO A 280 -33.16 -5.06 -0.60
N ASP A 281 -33.87 -4.29 -1.41
CA ASP A 281 -33.51 -2.89 -1.71
C ASP A 281 -33.32 -2.02 -0.45
N GLY A 282 -32.24 -1.26 -0.46
CA GLY A 282 -31.85 -0.39 0.64
C GLY A 282 -31.21 -1.10 1.85
N TYR A 283 -31.01 -2.42 1.82
CA TYR A 283 -30.22 -3.17 2.81
C TYR A 283 -28.81 -3.49 2.27
N ASP A 284 -27.95 -4.08 3.12
CA ASP A 284 -26.55 -4.40 2.81
C ASP A 284 -26.21 -5.89 3.03
N SER A 285 -27.04 -6.62 3.78
CA SER A 285 -26.87 -8.05 4.08
C SER A 285 -28.21 -8.72 4.41
N VAL A 286 -28.25 -10.05 4.50
CA VAL A 286 -29.36 -10.80 5.10
C VAL A 286 -28.93 -11.37 6.46
N LEU A 287 -29.83 -11.30 7.44
CA LEU A 287 -29.71 -11.78 8.81
C LEU A 287 -30.81 -12.82 9.09
N ALA A 288 -30.40 -14.08 9.17
CA ALA A 288 -31.28 -15.17 9.61
C ALA A 288 -31.40 -15.13 11.14
N GLU A 289 -32.63 -15.04 11.63
CA GLU A 289 -32.94 -15.18 13.06
C GLU A 289 -33.58 -16.54 13.34
N ALA A 290 -33.28 -17.10 14.51
CA ALA A 290 -33.80 -18.41 14.88
C ALA A 290 -35.31 -18.33 15.15
N SER A 291 -36.05 -19.35 14.71
CA SER A 291 -37.52 -19.35 14.67
C SER A 291 -38.07 -20.77 14.75
N ASP A 292 -39.23 -20.93 15.38
CA ASP A 292 -39.97 -22.20 15.42
C ASP A 292 -40.37 -22.71 14.01
N SER A 293 -40.35 -21.82 13.00
CA SER A 293 -40.63 -22.08 11.58
C SER A 293 -39.44 -22.63 10.76
N GLY A 294 -38.33 -23.05 11.39
CA GLY A 294 -37.32 -23.91 10.76
C GLY A 294 -35.90 -23.36 10.63
N LEU A 295 -35.64 -22.10 11.00
CA LEU A 295 -34.28 -21.58 11.15
C LEU A 295 -33.75 -21.86 12.56
N ASN A 296 -32.80 -22.79 12.70
CA ASN A 296 -32.31 -23.22 14.01
C ASN A 296 -31.21 -22.31 14.60
N TYR A 297 -30.48 -21.52 13.79
CA TYR A 297 -29.24 -20.84 14.19
C TYR A 297 -28.98 -19.53 13.46
N ASP A 298 -28.12 -18.69 14.04
CA ASP A 298 -27.76 -17.38 13.48
C ASP A 298 -26.88 -17.49 12.21
N GLU A 299 -27.38 -16.95 11.10
CA GLU A 299 -26.65 -16.82 9.84
C GLU A 299 -26.66 -15.36 9.37
N LEU A 300 -25.54 -14.94 8.78
CA LEU A 300 -25.37 -13.65 8.11
C LEU A 300 -24.85 -13.97 6.72
N VAL A 301 -25.55 -13.48 5.71
CA VAL A 301 -25.21 -13.65 4.30
C VAL A 301 -24.91 -12.28 3.70
N VAL A 302 -23.75 -12.16 3.06
CA VAL A 302 -23.35 -11.00 2.25
C VAL A 302 -23.19 -11.43 0.79
N TYR A 303 -23.53 -10.53 -0.12
CA TYR A 303 -23.64 -10.78 -1.57
C TYR A 303 -22.63 -9.91 -2.35
N ASP A 304 -21.50 -9.64 -1.72
CA ASP A 304 -20.39 -8.85 -2.26
C ASP A 304 -19.09 -9.42 -1.64
N ASN A 305 -18.07 -9.63 -2.49
CA ASN A 305 -16.77 -10.18 -2.11
C ASN A 305 -15.95 -9.22 -1.22
N ASP A 306 -16.20 -7.91 -1.33
CA ASP A 306 -15.54 -6.87 -0.55
C ASP A 306 -16.24 -6.60 0.79
N ALA A 307 -17.48 -7.08 0.99
CA ALA A 307 -18.19 -7.01 2.27
C ALA A 307 -17.55 -7.88 3.37
N ILE A 308 -16.64 -8.78 3.01
CA ILE A 308 -16.05 -9.77 3.90
C ILE A 308 -14.57 -10.00 3.60
N ARG A 309 -13.76 -10.17 4.65
CA ARG A 309 -12.35 -10.57 4.52
C ARG A 309 -11.92 -11.54 5.61
N PRO A 310 -11.10 -12.56 5.30
CA PRO A 310 -10.41 -13.31 6.33
C PRO A 310 -9.55 -12.37 7.18
N SER A 311 -9.48 -12.62 8.49
CA SER A 311 -8.77 -11.71 9.42
C SER A 311 -7.72 -12.42 10.27
N TYR A 312 -8.07 -13.59 10.79
CA TYR A 312 -7.33 -14.44 11.72
C TYR A 312 -8.09 -15.78 11.81
N LEU A 313 -7.59 -16.73 12.61
CA LEU A 313 -8.45 -17.71 13.28
C LEU A 313 -9.36 -17.13 14.40
N ARG A 314 -9.14 -15.91 14.97
CA ARG A 314 -10.10 -14.92 15.63
C ARG A 314 -9.37 -13.71 16.33
N ARG A 315 -10.02 -12.85 17.15
CA ARG A 315 -9.57 -11.51 17.75
C ARG A 315 -10.68 -10.95 18.69
N PRO A 316 -10.56 -9.92 19.56
CA PRO A 316 -11.11 -8.56 19.29
C PRO A 316 -10.10 -7.40 19.57
N LEU A 317 -10.63 -6.18 19.62
CA LEU A 317 -10.14 -4.90 20.18
C LEU A 317 -11.37 -4.25 20.88
N PRO A 318 -11.30 -3.11 21.59
CA PRO A 318 -11.53 -1.82 20.87
C PRO A 318 -10.97 -0.50 21.50
N ILE A 319 -10.79 0.52 20.63
CA ILE A 319 -10.73 2.01 20.80
C ILE A 319 -9.64 2.77 21.65
N PHE A 320 -9.13 3.84 21.00
CA PHE A 320 -8.52 5.10 21.49
C PHE A 320 -7.14 5.18 22.19
N GLY A 321 -6.16 5.77 21.46
CA GLY A 321 -5.06 6.60 21.98
C GLY A 321 -3.67 5.97 21.97
N PRO A 322 -2.58 6.74 22.22
CA PRO A 322 -2.48 8.19 22.43
C PRO A 322 -1.66 8.93 21.34
N SER A 323 -1.68 10.27 21.33
CA SER A 323 -0.70 11.05 20.55
C SER A 323 0.64 11.14 21.29
N ILE A 324 1.72 10.75 20.60
CA ILE A 324 3.08 10.69 21.15
C ILE A 324 3.76 12.06 21.06
N CYS A 325 4.70 12.33 21.96
CA CYS A 325 5.56 13.52 21.94
C CYS A 325 6.54 13.50 20.75
N PRO A 326 6.46 14.47 19.82
CA PRO A 326 7.25 14.48 18.59
C PRO A 326 8.74 14.82 18.81
N TYR A 327 9.15 15.19 20.02
CA TYR A 327 10.57 15.43 20.33
C TYR A 327 11.31 14.15 20.73
N CYS A 328 10.64 13.21 21.43
CA CYS A 328 11.29 12.01 21.98
C CYS A 328 10.75 10.69 21.44
N ASN A 329 9.56 10.68 20.83
CA ASN A 329 8.85 9.50 20.30
C ASN A 329 8.63 8.33 21.29
N GLN A 330 8.97 8.50 22.57
CA GLN A 330 8.95 7.46 23.61
C GLN A 330 7.84 7.62 24.66
N ARG A 331 7.19 8.80 24.71
CA ARG A 331 6.22 9.15 25.78
C ARG A 331 5.00 9.87 25.18
N PRO A 332 3.78 9.62 25.68
CA PRO A 332 2.59 10.39 25.31
C PRO A 332 2.77 11.89 25.57
N LYS A 333 2.05 12.73 24.80
CA LYS A 333 1.92 14.17 25.09
C LYS A 333 1.41 14.41 26.51
N PHE A 334 1.96 15.42 27.18
CA PHE A 334 1.62 15.73 28.57
C PHE A 334 0.20 16.33 28.65
N LYS A 335 -0.55 15.99 29.70
CA LYS A 335 -1.87 16.53 29.98
C LYS A 335 -1.89 17.13 31.39
N ASP A 336 -2.51 18.30 31.54
CA ASP A 336 -2.63 19.04 32.81
C ASP A 336 -4.09 19.06 33.32
N GLY A 337 -4.85 18.01 33.00
CA GLY A 337 -6.29 17.92 33.25
C GLY A 337 -7.10 18.36 32.02
N THR A 338 -7.02 19.63 31.66
CA THR A 338 -7.86 20.23 30.58
C THR A 338 -7.15 20.36 29.23
N ASN A 339 -5.83 20.57 29.18
CA ASN A 339 -5.09 20.75 27.93
C ASN A 339 -4.17 19.57 27.59
N VAL A 340 -3.86 19.42 26.30
CA VAL A 340 -2.88 18.45 25.78
C VAL A 340 -1.70 19.22 25.20
N HIS A 341 -0.58 19.23 25.94
CA HIS A 341 0.63 19.95 25.58
C HIS A 341 1.34 19.29 24.39
N ALA A 342 2.02 20.09 23.55
CA ALA A 342 2.67 19.58 22.34
C ALA A 342 3.74 18.49 22.58
N TYR A 343 4.30 18.40 23.80
CA TYR A 343 5.39 17.51 24.18
C TYR A 343 5.08 16.75 25.50
N CYS A 344 5.83 15.70 25.83
CA CYS A 344 5.63 14.87 27.04
C CYS A 344 6.16 15.50 28.35
N GLY A 345 6.49 16.79 28.37
CA GLY A 345 6.98 17.50 29.55
C GLY A 345 8.01 18.59 29.24
N LEU A 346 8.31 19.40 30.26
CA LEU A 346 9.11 20.62 30.15
C LEU A 346 10.52 20.40 29.57
N THR A 347 11.18 19.28 29.83
CA THR A 347 12.50 18.97 29.26
C THR A 347 12.43 18.86 27.74
N CYS A 348 11.45 18.12 27.20
CA CYS A 348 11.27 17.99 25.76
C CYS A 348 10.88 19.33 25.12
N ALA A 349 10.03 20.13 25.78
CA ALA A 349 9.69 21.47 25.32
C ALA A 349 10.88 22.44 25.33
N LYS A 350 11.75 22.40 26.36
CA LYS A 350 12.98 23.22 26.43
C LYS A 350 13.98 22.81 25.35
N HIS A 351 14.23 21.51 25.16
CA HIS A 351 15.16 21.05 24.12
C HIS A 351 14.64 21.31 22.69
N ALA A 352 13.32 21.29 22.46
CA ALA A 352 12.75 21.74 21.19
C ALA A 352 12.99 23.25 20.95
N LYS A 353 12.89 24.09 21.99
CA LYS A 353 13.16 25.53 21.90
C LYS A 353 14.65 25.85 21.69
N THR A 354 15.58 25.21 22.40
CA THR A 354 17.02 25.50 22.25
C THR A 354 17.61 25.00 20.93
N ARG A 355 17.00 24.02 20.26
CA ARG A 355 17.45 23.57 18.92
C ARG A 355 17.14 24.55 17.78
N SER A 356 16.37 25.61 18.02
CA SER A 356 16.04 26.60 16.97
C SER A 356 17.17 27.58 16.64
N SER A 357 18.28 27.60 17.40
CA SER A 357 19.36 28.58 17.22
C SER A 357 20.63 28.06 16.52
N MET A 358 20.74 26.76 16.21
CA MET A 358 21.90 26.20 15.48
C MET A 358 21.50 25.01 14.59
N SER A 359 21.44 25.22 13.27
CA SER A 359 21.58 24.16 12.26
C SER A 359 21.75 24.74 10.85
N THR A 360 22.96 24.67 10.31
CA THR A 360 23.23 24.83 8.86
C THR A 360 23.12 23.51 8.09
N ALA A 361 22.74 22.41 8.76
CA ALA A 361 22.61 21.09 8.13
C ALA A 361 21.43 21.05 7.12
N PRO A 362 21.56 20.33 5.99
CA PRO A 362 20.48 20.18 5.02
C PRO A 362 19.24 19.53 5.62
N LYS A 363 18.04 19.94 5.17
CA LYS A 363 16.75 19.36 5.57
C LYS A 363 16.39 18.16 4.71
N CYS A 364 15.64 17.22 5.27
CA CYS A 364 15.11 16.06 4.55
C CYS A 364 14.20 16.50 3.37
N ARG A 365 14.36 15.84 2.22
CA ARG A 365 13.62 16.07 0.95
C ARG A 365 12.13 15.68 0.98
N THR A 366 11.62 15.13 2.08
CA THR A 366 10.19 14.80 2.25
C THR A 366 9.40 16.06 2.64
N PRO A 367 8.32 16.43 1.92
CA PRO A 367 7.54 17.65 2.20
C PRO A 367 7.04 17.71 3.65
N GLY A 368 7.27 18.85 4.30
CA GLY A 368 6.88 19.07 5.70
C GLY A 368 7.76 18.37 6.75
N CYS A 369 8.80 17.63 6.37
CA CYS A 369 9.72 17.01 7.32
C CYS A 369 10.62 18.07 8.01
N PRO A 370 10.64 18.17 9.35
CA PRO A 370 11.47 19.13 10.07
C PRO A 370 12.89 18.61 10.36
N TYR A 371 13.19 17.34 10.05
CA TYR A 371 14.44 16.69 10.43
C TYR A 371 15.57 16.95 9.41
N PRO A 372 16.84 17.04 9.88
CA PRO A 372 18.00 17.13 8.99
C PRO A 372 18.23 15.81 8.24
N VAL A 373 19.01 15.87 7.16
CA VAL A 373 19.45 14.67 6.43
C VAL A 373 20.37 13.79 7.28
N THR A 374 20.28 12.48 7.06
CA THR A 374 21.24 11.51 7.59
C THR A 374 22.47 11.49 6.70
N VAL A 375 23.64 11.73 7.29
CA VAL A 375 24.94 11.67 6.63
C VAL A 375 25.59 10.33 7.00
N TYR A 376 26.03 9.58 5.99
CA TYR A 376 26.70 8.29 6.18
C TYR A 376 28.17 8.48 6.59
N VAL A 377 28.84 7.37 6.96
CA VAL A 377 30.21 7.38 7.51
C VAL A 377 31.24 7.91 6.48
N ASP A 378 30.97 7.77 5.20
CA ASP A 378 31.75 8.28 4.07
C ASP A 378 31.50 9.78 3.76
N ARG A 379 30.66 10.46 4.56
CA ARG A 379 30.17 11.84 4.39
C ARG A 379 29.18 12.07 3.24
N THR A 380 28.70 11.02 2.58
CA THR A 380 27.58 11.14 1.63
C THR A 380 26.25 11.28 2.37
N SER A 381 25.18 11.66 1.67
CA SER A 381 23.81 11.62 2.20
C SER A 381 22.82 11.35 1.07
N SER A 382 21.77 10.57 1.32
CA SER A 382 20.71 10.35 0.33
C SER A 382 19.75 11.54 0.18
N GLY A 383 19.86 12.55 1.04
CA GLY A 383 18.93 13.68 1.12
C GLY A 383 17.73 13.45 2.06
N TYR A 384 17.73 12.35 2.82
CA TYR A 384 16.62 11.97 3.70
C TYR A 384 17.07 11.74 5.15
N CYS A 385 16.15 11.88 6.10
CA CYS A 385 16.41 11.62 7.52
C CYS A 385 16.29 10.13 7.91
N THR A 386 15.61 9.32 7.10
CA THR A 386 15.41 7.87 7.32
C THR A 386 15.30 7.14 5.99
N VAL A 387 15.62 5.84 5.99
CA VAL A 387 15.42 4.95 4.83
C VAL A 387 13.96 4.99 4.35
N THR A 388 12.99 4.95 5.27
CA THR A 388 11.56 5.04 4.92
C THR A 388 11.21 6.35 4.19
N HIS A 389 11.82 7.48 4.57
CA HIS A 389 11.63 8.75 3.88
C HIS A 389 12.31 8.76 2.51
N GLU A 390 13.45 8.08 2.37
CA GLU A 390 14.14 7.86 1.11
C GLU A 390 13.32 6.99 0.15
N GLU A 391 12.77 5.88 0.63
CA GLU A 391 11.92 4.99 -0.18
C GLU A 391 10.63 5.66 -0.66
N TRP A 392 9.90 6.36 0.22
CA TRP A 392 8.75 7.15 -0.21
C TRP A 392 9.14 8.40 -1.02
N GLY A 393 10.38 8.87 -0.88
CA GLY A 393 10.99 9.92 -1.69
C GLY A 393 11.24 9.48 -3.13
N GLN A 394 11.92 8.36 -3.30
CA GLN A 394 12.38 7.80 -4.58
C GLN A 394 11.29 6.98 -5.31
N ARG A 395 10.37 6.35 -4.57
CA ARG A 395 9.44 5.32 -5.08
C ARG A 395 7.97 5.53 -4.67
N GLY A 396 7.69 6.54 -3.84
CA GLY A 396 6.33 6.87 -3.39
C GLY A 396 5.55 7.75 -4.37
N CYS A 397 4.55 8.46 -3.87
CA CYS A 397 3.79 9.47 -4.60
C CYS A 397 4.67 10.69 -4.92
N ILE A 398 4.78 11.07 -6.20
CA ILE A 398 5.62 12.20 -6.67
C ILE A 398 5.35 13.52 -5.93
N SER A 399 4.12 13.71 -5.42
CA SER A 399 3.65 14.98 -4.84
C SER A 399 3.78 15.07 -3.32
N CYS A 400 3.47 14.00 -2.56
CA CYS A 400 3.57 14.04 -1.09
C CYS A 400 4.79 13.30 -0.52
N ARG A 401 5.44 12.43 -1.31
CA ARG A 401 6.64 11.66 -0.92
C ARG A 401 6.52 10.91 0.42
N ALA A 402 5.29 10.53 0.79
CA ALA A 402 4.93 9.99 2.10
C ALA A 402 3.78 8.95 2.04
N ALA A 403 3.52 8.39 0.86
CA ALA A 403 2.50 7.38 0.60
C ALA A 403 2.81 6.66 -0.73
N PRO A 404 2.34 5.42 -0.97
CA PRO A 404 2.55 4.72 -2.23
C PRO A 404 1.86 5.39 -3.43
N MET A 405 2.42 5.17 -4.62
CA MET A 405 1.72 5.42 -5.89
C MET A 405 0.47 4.52 -6.00
N SER A 406 -0.56 4.96 -6.73
CA SER A 406 -1.71 4.09 -7.03
C SER A 406 -1.46 3.32 -8.32
N LYS A 407 -2.00 2.09 -8.46
CA LYS A 407 -1.80 1.26 -9.69
C LYS A 407 -2.07 2.00 -11.01
N ALA A 408 -2.94 3.01 -11.00
CA ALA A 408 -3.32 3.82 -12.16
C ALA A 408 -2.60 5.19 -12.26
N SER A 409 -1.76 5.59 -11.30
CA SER A 409 -1.14 6.92 -11.28
C SER A 409 0.07 7.02 -10.34
N VAL A 410 1.10 7.77 -10.76
CA VAL A 410 2.26 8.16 -9.94
C VAL A 410 1.93 9.03 -8.71
N LEU A 411 0.65 9.28 -8.47
CA LEU A 411 0.10 9.93 -7.29
C LEU A 411 -0.66 8.93 -6.42
N CYS A 412 -0.52 9.06 -5.09
CA CYS A 412 -1.41 8.42 -4.13
C CYS A 412 -2.85 8.95 -4.26
N ARG A 413 -3.86 8.20 -3.78
CA ARG A 413 -5.29 8.54 -3.97
C ARG A 413 -5.66 9.99 -3.56
N PRO A 414 -5.20 10.54 -2.41
CA PRO A 414 -5.47 11.95 -2.04
C PRO A 414 -4.82 12.96 -2.99
N CYS A 415 -3.52 12.81 -3.31
CA CYS A 415 -2.83 13.72 -4.22
C CYS A 415 -3.39 13.64 -5.64
N ARG A 416 -3.79 12.44 -6.08
CA ARG A 416 -4.48 12.23 -7.36
C ARG A 416 -5.81 12.98 -7.41
N LYS A 417 -6.62 12.93 -6.34
CA LYS A 417 -7.86 13.72 -6.26
C LYS A 417 -7.60 15.22 -6.32
N ASN A 418 -6.62 15.73 -5.55
CA ASN A 418 -6.24 17.15 -5.54
C ASN A 418 -5.69 17.64 -6.90
N ALA A 419 -4.91 16.82 -7.59
CA ALA A 419 -4.41 17.13 -8.92
C ALA A 419 -5.52 17.08 -9.98
N LEU A 420 -6.44 16.12 -9.90
CA LEU A 420 -7.60 16.03 -10.80
C LEU A 420 -8.58 17.20 -10.62
N SER A 421 -8.79 17.68 -9.39
CA SER A 421 -9.57 18.91 -9.14
C SER A 421 -8.89 20.21 -9.62
N ARG A 422 -7.65 20.12 -10.13
CA ARG A 422 -6.93 21.20 -10.82
C ARG A 422 -6.68 20.90 -12.31
N ALA A 423 -7.21 19.81 -12.84
CA ALA A 423 -6.92 19.38 -14.21
C ALA A 423 -7.60 20.28 -15.26
N PRO A 424 -6.94 20.59 -16.41
CA PRO A 424 -5.59 20.16 -16.79
C PRO A 424 -4.51 20.82 -15.93
N ALA A 425 -3.54 20.03 -15.48
CA ALA A 425 -2.42 20.48 -14.64
C ALA A 425 -1.11 19.77 -15.01
N ILE A 426 0.00 20.32 -14.54
CA ILE A 426 1.28 19.62 -14.44
C ILE A 426 1.69 19.50 -12.98
N VAL A 427 2.44 18.44 -12.64
CA VAL A 427 3.01 18.20 -11.30
C VAL A 427 4.46 17.78 -11.50
N GLU A 428 5.41 18.48 -10.87
CA GLU A 428 6.83 18.16 -10.97
C GLU A 428 7.10 16.73 -10.46
N VAL A 429 7.97 16.01 -11.16
CA VAL A 429 8.51 14.72 -10.73
C VAL A 429 9.90 15.00 -10.16
N PRO A 430 10.15 14.74 -8.86
CA PRO A 430 11.44 15.02 -8.26
C PRO A 430 12.60 14.29 -8.97
N GLU A 431 13.73 14.97 -9.14
CA GLU A 431 14.93 14.46 -9.84
C GLU A 431 15.39 13.08 -9.32
N ASP A 432 15.31 12.88 -8.01
CA ASP A 432 15.71 11.66 -7.32
C ASP A 432 14.62 10.57 -7.29
N HIS A 433 13.57 10.67 -8.12
CA HIS A 433 12.49 9.68 -8.21
C HIS A 433 12.65 8.72 -9.40
N ASP A 434 12.36 7.43 -9.20
CA ASP A 434 12.32 6.39 -10.26
C ASP A 434 11.55 6.82 -11.54
N ASN A 435 10.48 7.63 -11.39
CA ASN A 435 9.72 8.14 -12.54
C ASN A 435 10.51 9.18 -13.36
N TYR A 436 11.28 10.04 -12.70
CA TYR A 436 12.20 10.98 -13.37
C TYR A 436 13.26 10.18 -14.10
N GLN A 437 13.96 9.28 -13.40
CA GLN A 437 14.99 8.41 -13.96
C GLN A 437 14.47 7.58 -15.15
N SER A 438 13.26 7.02 -15.09
CA SER A 438 12.64 6.24 -16.18
C SER A 438 12.38 7.06 -17.45
N VAL A 439 11.93 8.31 -17.29
CA VAL A 439 11.65 9.22 -18.41
C VAL A 439 12.95 9.84 -18.96
N GLU A 440 13.88 10.19 -18.09
CA GLU A 440 15.19 10.76 -18.44
C GLU A 440 16.08 9.72 -19.16
N LYS A 441 16.12 8.49 -18.65
CA LYS A 441 16.77 7.35 -19.31
C LYS A 441 16.14 7.08 -20.69
N GLN A 442 14.81 7.09 -20.82
CA GLN A 442 14.18 6.97 -22.12
C GLN A 442 14.59 8.13 -23.06
N PHE A 443 14.65 9.37 -22.56
CA PHE A 443 15.05 10.54 -23.36
C PHE A 443 16.47 10.38 -23.92
N LYS A 444 17.44 10.07 -23.04
CA LYS A 444 18.85 9.84 -23.41
C LYS A 444 19.03 8.65 -24.35
N GLN A 445 18.42 7.49 -24.03
CA GLN A 445 18.51 6.28 -24.86
C GLN A 445 17.80 6.39 -26.22
N SER A 446 16.96 7.40 -26.44
CA SER A 446 16.31 7.67 -27.73
C SER A 446 16.85 8.88 -28.47
N TRP A 447 17.94 9.48 -27.99
CA TRP A 447 18.66 10.51 -28.73
C TRP A 447 19.56 9.85 -29.77
N ARG A 448 19.15 9.87 -31.05
CA ARG A 448 19.79 9.10 -32.15
C ARG A 448 20.37 9.97 -33.27
N HIS A 449 20.32 11.29 -33.14
CA HIS A 449 21.03 12.21 -34.02
C HIS A 449 22.50 12.27 -33.58
N LYS A 450 23.41 12.56 -34.52
CA LYS A 450 24.85 12.75 -34.24
C LYS A 450 25.13 14.14 -33.66
N THR A 451 24.43 14.46 -32.57
CA THR A 451 24.54 15.72 -31.80
C THR A 451 24.59 15.40 -30.31
N THR A 452 25.21 16.27 -29.52
CA THR A 452 25.28 16.14 -28.06
C THR A 452 23.86 15.99 -27.49
N CYS A 453 23.62 14.94 -26.69
CA CYS A 453 22.36 14.77 -25.99
C CYS A 453 22.27 15.83 -24.88
N PRO A 454 21.26 16.72 -24.89
CA PRO A 454 21.18 17.81 -23.93
C PRO A 454 20.79 17.32 -22.53
N GLU A 455 21.19 18.11 -21.54
CA GLU A 455 20.88 17.88 -20.12
C GLU A 455 19.38 18.10 -19.86
N VAL A 456 18.71 17.14 -19.24
CA VAL A 456 17.33 17.31 -18.75
C VAL A 456 17.37 18.16 -17.49
N GLN A 457 16.40 19.05 -17.32
CA GLN A 457 16.37 20.09 -16.28
C GLN A 457 15.13 20.05 -15.39
N ALA A 458 14.01 19.52 -15.91
CA ALA A 458 12.83 19.21 -15.14
C ALA A 458 11.97 18.18 -15.90
N ILE A 459 11.21 17.36 -15.18
CA ILE A 459 10.22 16.45 -15.75
C ILE A 459 8.92 16.65 -14.97
N TYR A 460 7.83 16.93 -15.67
CA TYR A 460 6.51 17.09 -15.05
C TYR A 460 5.58 15.96 -15.51
N LYS A 461 4.86 15.35 -14.56
CA LYS A 461 3.71 14.50 -14.86
C LYS A 461 2.54 15.38 -15.29
N ILE A 462 2.01 15.11 -16.48
CA ILE A 462 0.81 15.77 -16.99
C ILE A 462 -0.42 15.08 -16.41
N ILE A 463 -1.35 15.90 -15.90
CA ILE A 463 -2.62 15.51 -15.31
C ILE A 463 -3.74 15.96 -16.25
N VAL A 464 -4.25 15.02 -17.05
CA VAL A 464 -5.31 15.24 -18.02
C VAL A 464 -6.68 15.16 -17.33
N ALA A 465 -7.63 16.00 -17.74
CA ALA A 465 -9.00 15.99 -17.21
C ALA A 465 -9.72 14.66 -17.47
N GLU A 466 -10.56 14.21 -16.54
CA GLU A 466 -11.15 12.86 -16.57
C GLU A 466 -11.93 12.56 -17.85
N ALA A 467 -12.73 13.50 -18.36
CA ALA A 467 -13.51 13.30 -19.59
C ALA A 467 -12.62 12.94 -20.79
N SER A 468 -11.50 13.66 -20.97
CA SER A 468 -10.54 13.40 -22.03
C SER A 468 -9.80 12.06 -21.84
N MET A 469 -9.57 11.63 -20.59
CA MET A 469 -9.02 10.31 -20.30
C MET A 469 -10.02 9.17 -20.53
N ARG A 470 -11.32 9.37 -20.23
CA ARG A 470 -12.37 8.37 -20.50
C ARG A 470 -12.50 8.11 -22.01
N GLN A 471 -12.47 9.15 -22.83
CA GLN A 471 -12.47 9.01 -24.30
C GLN A 471 -11.25 8.21 -24.82
N TYR A 472 -10.06 8.48 -24.29
CA TYR A 472 -8.84 7.72 -24.61
C TYR A 472 -8.97 6.23 -24.21
N GLN A 473 -9.54 5.95 -23.05
CA GLN A 473 -9.78 4.59 -22.57
C GLN A 473 -10.82 3.86 -23.44
N GLN A 474 -11.92 4.52 -23.80
CA GLN A 474 -12.94 3.96 -24.73
C GLN A 474 -12.33 3.62 -26.10
N TYR A 475 -11.45 4.48 -26.63
CA TYR A 475 -10.72 4.19 -27.88
C TYR A 475 -9.74 3.02 -27.71
N GLN A 476 -8.91 3.05 -26.66
CA GLN A 476 -8.00 1.95 -26.27
C GLN A 476 -8.73 0.60 -26.18
N ASP A 477 -9.96 0.60 -25.68
CA ASP A 477 -10.79 -0.60 -25.50
C ASP A 477 -11.37 -1.10 -26.81
N SER A 478 -11.85 -0.20 -27.68
CA SER A 478 -12.28 -0.56 -29.04
C SER A 478 -11.13 -1.19 -29.85
N VAL A 479 -9.91 -0.68 -29.68
CA VAL A 479 -8.71 -1.23 -30.33
C VAL A 479 -8.31 -2.57 -29.70
N GLU A 480 -8.41 -2.72 -28.37
CA GLU A 480 -8.15 -4.00 -27.70
C GLU A 480 -9.16 -5.09 -28.08
N ILE A 481 -10.46 -4.79 -28.15
CA ILE A 481 -11.50 -5.75 -28.54
C ILE A 481 -11.24 -6.30 -29.95
N ARG A 482 -10.91 -5.42 -30.91
CA ARG A 482 -10.61 -5.81 -32.30
C ARG A 482 -9.26 -6.54 -32.43
N GLY A 483 -8.27 -6.14 -31.65
CA GLY A 483 -6.88 -6.55 -31.86
C GLY A 483 -6.31 -7.57 -30.89
N LYS A 484 -6.91 -7.79 -29.71
CA LYS A 484 -6.46 -8.73 -28.67
C LYS A 484 -4.95 -8.65 -28.43
N PHE A 485 -4.47 -7.50 -27.97
CA PHE A 485 -3.04 -7.24 -27.76
C PHE A 485 -2.56 -7.77 -26.40
N VAL A 486 -3.39 -7.73 -25.35
CA VAL A 486 -3.07 -8.28 -24.02
C VAL A 486 -2.87 -9.79 -24.11
N ALA A 487 -3.75 -10.50 -24.83
CA ALA A 487 -3.62 -11.93 -25.11
C ALA A 487 -2.38 -12.30 -25.96
N ARG A 488 -1.62 -11.31 -26.44
CA ARG A 488 -0.38 -11.46 -27.21
C ARG A 488 0.82 -10.80 -26.52
N GLY A 489 0.77 -10.68 -25.20
CA GLY A 489 1.88 -10.20 -24.36
C GLY A 489 2.18 -8.71 -24.49
N LYS A 490 1.23 -7.90 -24.99
CA LYS A 490 1.39 -6.45 -25.17
C LYS A 490 0.51 -5.67 -24.20
N SER A 491 0.79 -4.38 -24.10
CA SER A 491 -0.10 -3.40 -23.47
C SER A 491 -1.47 -3.35 -24.16
N ARG A 492 -2.51 -3.02 -23.39
CA ARG A 492 -3.90 -2.79 -23.83
C ARG A 492 -3.93 -1.79 -25.00
N GLY A 493 -4.50 -2.17 -26.13
CA GLY A 493 -4.52 -1.38 -27.37
C GLY A 493 -3.13 -1.22 -28.04
N ASN A 494 -2.13 -2.01 -27.66
CA ASN A 494 -0.72 -1.80 -28.00
C ASN A 494 -0.24 -0.38 -27.62
N GLU A 495 -0.62 0.10 -26.43
CA GLU A 495 -0.18 1.40 -25.92
C GLU A 495 1.35 1.49 -25.83
N ASN A 496 1.92 2.55 -26.40
CA ASN A 496 3.35 2.81 -26.45
C ASN A 496 3.68 4.24 -25.97
N ARG A 497 4.86 4.42 -25.36
CA ARG A 497 5.42 5.76 -25.08
C ARG A 497 6.10 6.32 -26.35
N ARG A 498 5.76 7.54 -26.76
CA ARG A 498 6.35 8.23 -27.94
C ARG A 498 6.53 9.74 -27.73
N TRP A 499 7.58 10.29 -28.32
CA TRP A 499 7.94 11.70 -28.26
C TRP A 499 7.17 12.56 -29.27
N HIS A 500 6.96 13.83 -28.92
CA HIS A 500 6.45 14.86 -29.81
C HIS A 500 7.04 16.22 -29.41
N GLY A 501 7.53 17.00 -30.38
CA GLY A 501 8.01 18.37 -30.20
C GLY A 501 7.08 19.37 -30.86
N THR A 502 6.96 20.56 -30.27
CA THR A 502 5.97 21.56 -30.70
C THR A 502 6.41 22.99 -30.35
N LYS A 503 5.61 23.98 -30.78
CA LYS A 503 5.85 25.41 -30.51
C LYS A 503 5.47 25.77 -29.07
N ARG A 504 6.38 26.45 -28.35
CA ARG A 504 6.20 27.01 -27.00
C ARG A 504 6.32 28.54 -27.05
N LYS A 505 5.29 29.26 -26.60
CA LYS A 505 5.22 30.74 -26.57
C LYS A 505 5.23 31.34 -25.15
N CYS A 506 5.61 30.55 -24.16
CA CYS A 506 5.63 30.96 -22.75
C CYS A 506 6.61 30.10 -21.95
N HIS A 507 6.87 30.47 -20.70
CA HIS A 507 7.79 29.78 -19.80
C HIS A 507 7.25 28.46 -19.20
N LEU A 508 6.15 27.87 -19.67
CA LEU A 508 5.59 26.66 -19.06
C LEU A 508 6.65 25.53 -18.96
N GLY A 509 6.94 25.11 -17.73
CA GLY A 509 7.97 24.11 -17.40
C GLY A 509 9.36 24.68 -17.04
N ASP A 510 9.58 25.98 -17.18
CA ASP A 510 10.74 26.65 -16.56
C ASP A 510 10.54 26.71 -15.03
N ARG A 511 11.60 26.95 -14.25
CA ARG A 511 11.52 26.94 -12.77
C ARG A 511 10.41 27.86 -12.25
N GLY A 512 9.49 27.31 -11.46
CA GLY A 512 8.32 28.02 -10.90
C GLY A 512 7.20 28.32 -11.89
N CYS A 513 7.34 27.99 -13.18
CA CYS A 513 6.43 28.37 -14.25
C CYS A 513 5.46 27.23 -14.60
N GLU A 514 4.59 26.86 -13.65
CA GLU A 514 3.64 25.74 -13.79
C GLU A 514 2.30 26.11 -14.43
N THR A 515 1.99 27.40 -14.58
CA THR A 515 0.69 27.89 -15.06
C THR A 515 0.64 28.00 -16.59
N PHE A 516 -0.44 27.50 -17.20
CA PHE A 516 -0.67 27.61 -18.64
C PHE A 516 -0.99 29.04 -19.06
N CYS A 517 -0.38 29.51 -20.16
CA CYS A 517 -0.80 30.76 -20.78
C CYS A 517 -2.19 30.64 -21.46
N ALA A 518 -2.83 31.79 -21.67
CA ALA A 518 -4.08 31.91 -22.42
C ALA A 518 -3.88 31.86 -23.95
N ASP A 519 -2.68 32.18 -24.43
CA ASP A 519 -2.34 32.27 -25.86
C ASP A 519 -2.65 30.96 -26.62
N SER A 520 -3.58 31.05 -27.58
CA SER A 520 -4.02 29.94 -28.43
C SER A 520 -3.00 29.52 -29.47
N ALA A 521 -2.00 30.36 -29.78
CA ALA A 521 -0.86 30.01 -30.62
C ALA A 521 0.25 29.27 -29.84
N CYS A 522 0.14 29.13 -28.52
CA CYS A 522 1.06 28.33 -27.71
C CYS A 522 0.69 26.84 -27.81
N SER A 523 1.11 26.20 -28.90
CA SER A 523 0.79 24.79 -29.21
C SER A 523 1.05 23.83 -28.05
N LEU A 524 2.14 24.02 -27.29
CA LEU A 524 2.43 23.24 -26.08
C LEU A 524 1.32 23.35 -25.03
N CYS A 525 0.90 24.57 -24.67
CA CYS A 525 -0.17 24.77 -23.69
C CYS A 525 -1.50 24.24 -24.20
N CYS A 526 -1.81 24.39 -25.49
CA CYS A 526 -3.03 23.84 -26.07
C CYS A 526 -3.05 22.31 -26.04
N ILE A 527 -1.98 21.64 -26.48
CA ILE A 527 -1.89 20.16 -26.45
C ILE A 527 -2.01 19.63 -25.02
N ILE A 528 -1.44 20.30 -24.01
CA ILE A 528 -1.58 19.86 -22.62
C ILE A 528 -3.00 20.12 -22.07
N LYS A 529 -3.62 21.26 -22.41
CA LYS A 529 -4.97 21.63 -21.94
C LYS A 529 -6.09 20.79 -22.58
N THR A 530 -6.04 20.55 -23.89
CA THR A 530 -7.15 19.96 -24.66
C THR A 530 -6.79 18.66 -25.39
N SER A 531 -5.60 18.10 -25.18
CA SER A 531 -5.01 17.02 -25.99
C SER A 531 -4.68 17.46 -27.43
N PHE A 532 -4.16 16.52 -28.21
CA PHE A 532 -3.92 16.64 -29.64
C PHE A 532 -5.22 16.66 -30.44
N ASP A 533 -5.20 17.37 -31.56
CA ASP A 533 -6.29 17.39 -32.54
C ASP A 533 -5.72 17.32 -33.96
N VAL A 534 -6.15 16.32 -34.72
CA VAL A 534 -5.76 16.04 -36.11
C VAL A 534 -5.98 17.27 -37.02
N LYS A 535 -6.96 18.13 -36.73
CA LYS A 535 -7.20 19.36 -37.50
C LYS A 535 -6.02 20.35 -37.51
N PHE A 536 -5.11 20.24 -36.53
CA PHE A 536 -3.88 21.06 -36.47
C PHE A 536 -2.69 20.43 -37.21
N PHE A 537 -2.90 19.35 -37.97
CA PHE A 537 -1.93 18.89 -38.97
C PHE A 537 -1.48 20.05 -39.88
N LYS A 538 -0.23 20.00 -40.35
CA LYS A 538 0.47 21.07 -41.09
C LYS A 538 0.74 22.39 -40.33
N ALA A 539 0.16 22.66 -39.16
CA ALA A 539 0.35 23.94 -38.44
C ALA A 539 1.81 24.26 -37.99
N ALA A 540 2.72 23.27 -38.06
CA ALA A 540 4.15 23.44 -37.83
C ALA A 540 5.01 23.52 -39.12
N THR A 541 4.58 22.87 -40.21
CA THR A 541 5.45 22.48 -41.35
C THR A 541 4.84 22.65 -42.74
N GLY A 542 3.53 22.92 -42.87
CA GLY A 542 2.84 22.92 -44.16
C GLY A 542 2.63 21.54 -44.81
N TRP A 543 3.35 20.50 -44.37
CA TRP A 543 3.37 19.17 -44.97
C TRP A 543 3.69 18.05 -43.96
N GLY A 544 3.40 16.79 -44.33
CA GLY A 544 3.77 15.59 -43.58
C GLY A 544 3.73 14.33 -44.46
N ARG A 545 4.66 13.41 -44.22
CA ARG A 545 4.98 12.25 -45.08
C ARG A 545 3.86 11.22 -45.24
N PHE A 546 2.95 11.14 -44.29
CA PHE A 546 1.86 10.17 -44.21
C PHE A 546 0.51 10.88 -44.05
N GLY A 547 0.36 12.03 -44.69
CA GLY A 547 -0.90 12.78 -44.71
C GLY A 547 -1.43 13.22 -43.34
N HIS A 548 -2.74 13.39 -43.25
CA HIS A 548 -3.49 14.16 -42.24
C HIS A 548 -3.65 13.41 -40.90
N GLY A 549 -2.57 13.30 -40.14
CA GLY A 549 -2.56 12.68 -38.80
C GLY A 549 -1.68 13.39 -37.78
N ILE A 550 -1.62 12.83 -36.57
CA ILE A 550 -0.77 13.28 -35.45
C ILE A 550 0.53 12.49 -35.48
N TYR A 551 1.66 13.20 -35.56
CA TYR A 551 3.00 12.63 -35.74
C TYR A 551 3.73 12.55 -34.40
N THR A 552 4.30 11.37 -34.11
CA THR A 552 5.14 11.09 -32.94
C THR A 552 6.32 10.20 -33.33
N SER A 553 7.34 10.06 -32.48
CA SER A 553 8.50 9.20 -32.77
C SER A 553 8.96 8.41 -31.54
N SER A 554 9.61 7.27 -31.74
CA SER A 554 10.40 6.63 -30.66
C SER A 554 11.73 7.34 -30.43
N THR A 555 12.18 8.18 -31.37
CA THR A 555 13.41 8.97 -31.31
C THR A 555 13.15 10.37 -30.69
N SER A 556 13.81 10.70 -29.57
CA SER A 556 13.69 11.99 -28.89
C SER A 556 14.31 13.13 -29.71
N SER A 557 15.48 12.89 -30.30
CA SER A 557 16.20 13.87 -31.13
C SER A 557 15.41 14.26 -32.40
N LYS A 558 14.69 13.32 -33.04
CA LYS A 558 13.80 13.63 -34.17
C LYS A 558 12.67 14.57 -33.75
N SER A 559 12.18 14.41 -32.53
CA SER A 559 11.12 15.27 -31.99
C SER A 559 11.66 16.64 -31.57
N ASN A 560 12.93 16.73 -31.16
CA ASN A 560 13.59 18.00 -30.80
C ASN A 560 13.60 19.03 -31.94
N ASP A 561 13.68 18.58 -33.20
CA ASP A 561 13.69 19.46 -34.39
C ASP A 561 12.38 20.27 -34.53
N TYR A 562 11.28 19.73 -33.99
CA TYR A 562 9.95 20.36 -33.93
C TYR A 562 9.72 21.16 -32.65
N SER A 563 10.54 20.96 -31.61
CA SER A 563 10.52 21.74 -30.38
C SER A 563 11.13 23.11 -30.62
N LYS A 564 10.34 24.19 -30.44
CA LYS A 564 10.78 25.58 -30.68
C LYS A 564 10.17 26.54 -29.67
N ASN A 565 11.02 27.32 -28.99
CA ASN A 565 10.60 28.52 -28.27
C ASN A 565 10.33 29.64 -29.30
N ILE A 566 9.20 30.34 -29.18
CA ILE A 566 8.73 31.34 -30.15
C ILE A 566 8.27 32.59 -29.39
N GLY A 567 8.99 33.70 -29.53
CA GLY A 567 8.69 34.95 -28.81
C GLY A 567 8.94 34.90 -27.30
N VAL A 568 9.68 33.89 -26.82
CA VAL A 568 10.08 33.73 -25.41
C VAL A 568 11.56 33.38 -25.36
N ASN A 569 12.34 34.13 -24.57
CA ASN A 569 13.74 33.80 -24.32
C ASN A 569 13.81 32.84 -23.13
N SER A 570 14.20 31.60 -23.37
CA SER A 570 14.41 30.60 -22.33
C SER A 570 15.48 29.64 -22.79
N GLU A 571 16.44 29.36 -21.90
CA GLU A 571 17.52 28.39 -22.10
C GLU A 571 16.99 26.95 -22.24
N TRP A 572 15.71 26.71 -21.92
CA TRP A 572 15.14 25.37 -21.90
C TRP A 572 14.17 25.16 -23.07
N LYS A 573 14.28 23.99 -23.71
CA LYS A 573 13.35 23.46 -24.70
C LYS A 573 12.40 22.45 -24.06
N ALA A 574 11.27 22.22 -24.71
CA ALA A 574 10.18 21.37 -24.22
C ALA A 574 9.88 20.21 -25.17
N LEU A 575 9.76 18.99 -24.62
CA LEU A 575 9.28 17.80 -25.34
C LEU A 575 8.15 17.12 -24.57
N LEU A 576 7.16 16.61 -25.30
CA LEU A 576 6.08 15.80 -24.73
C LEU A 576 6.40 14.31 -24.90
N LEU A 577 6.32 13.56 -23.80
CA LEU A 577 6.27 12.09 -23.82
C LEU A 577 4.81 11.65 -23.67
N ASN A 578 4.30 11.00 -24.70
CA ASN A 578 2.87 10.73 -24.89
C ASN A 578 2.61 9.23 -24.75
N LYS A 579 1.42 8.87 -24.25
CA LYS A 579 0.86 7.53 -24.44
C LYS A 579 0.14 7.52 -25.80
N VAL A 580 0.46 6.55 -26.65
CA VAL A 580 -0.17 6.40 -27.97
C VAL A 580 -0.69 4.97 -28.13
N ILE A 581 -1.96 4.82 -28.48
CA ILE A 581 -2.60 3.58 -28.90
C ILE A 581 -2.15 3.28 -30.33
N VAL A 582 -1.19 2.36 -30.47
CA VAL A 582 -0.65 1.97 -31.79
C VAL A 582 -1.58 1.00 -32.50
N GLY A 583 -2.33 0.20 -31.74
CA GLY A 583 -3.08 -0.93 -32.28
C GLY A 583 -2.24 -1.80 -33.21
N LYS A 584 -2.82 -2.16 -34.35
CA LYS A 584 -2.17 -2.82 -35.49
C LYS A 584 -1.67 -1.74 -36.46
N GLY A 585 -0.41 -1.34 -36.30
CA GLY A 585 0.22 -0.34 -37.19
C GLY A 585 0.65 -0.91 -38.55
N LYS A 586 0.38 -0.19 -39.63
CA LYS A 586 0.85 -0.50 -40.99
C LYS A 586 2.29 -0.02 -41.15
N LYS A 587 3.23 -0.94 -41.38
CA LYS A 587 4.61 -0.59 -41.77
C LYS A 587 4.60 0.06 -43.17
N LEU A 588 5.25 1.21 -43.31
CA LEU A 588 5.51 1.91 -44.58
C LEU A 588 6.97 2.42 -44.59
N THR A 589 7.60 2.41 -45.77
CA THR A 589 9.02 2.80 -45.98
C THR A 589 9.20 3.90 -47.03
N LYS A 590 8.11 4.28 -47.70
CA LYS A 590 8.00 5.37 -48.67
C LYS A 590 6.85 6.27 -48.27
N ASP A 591 6.97 7.56 -48.56
CA ASP A 591 5.95 8.57 -48.22
C ASP A 591 4.62 8.30 -48.93
N ASP A 592 3.52 8.52 -48.22
CA ASP A 592 2.16 8.53 -48.77
C ASP A 592 1.40 9.75 -48.20
N THR A 593 1.58 10.89 -48.87
CA THR A 593 1.05 12.17 -48.42
C THR A 593 -0.47 12.29 -48.56
N SER A 594 -1.14 11.29 -49.16
CA SER A 594 -2.58 11.27 -49.44
C SER A 594 -3.44 10.81 -48.26
N LEU A 595 -2.85 10.08 -47.30
CA LEU A 595 -3.58 9.42 -46.21
C LEU A 595 -4.34 10.41 -45.32
N THR A 596 -5.64 10.18 -45.13
CA THR A 596 -6.48 10.91 -44.15
C THR A 596 -6.92 10.04 -42.97
N GLN A 597 -6.62 8.74 -43.03
CA GLN A 597 -6.98 7.70 -42.07
C GLN A 597 -5.94 6.56 -42.17
N PRO A 598 -5.82 5.64 -41.19
CA PRO A 598 -4.94 4.50 -41.34
C PRO A 598 -5.42 3.60 -42.50
N PRO A 599 -4.51 2.93 -43.23
CA PRO A 599 -4.89 2.00 -44.30
C PRO A 599 -5.85 0.89 -43.83
N PRO A 600 -6.74 0.37 -44.69
CA PRO A 600 -7.80 -0.55 -44.30
C PRO A 600 -7.34 -1.75 -43.45
N GLY A 601 -7.98 -1.94 -42.30
CA GLY A 601 -7.66 -3.00 -41.35
C GLY A 601 -6.42 -2.74 -40.47
N TYR A 602 -5.98 -1.48 -40.33
CA TYR A 602 -4.92 -1.02 -39.43
C TYR A 602 -5.42 0.15 -38.56
N ASP A 603 -4.76 0.40 -37.44
CA ASP A 603 -5.10 1.50 -36.49
C ASP A 603 -4.15 2.71 -36.62
N SER A 604 -2.92 2.50 -37.13
CA SER A 604 -1.89 3.52 -37.27
C SER A 604 -0.96 3.27 -38.47
N VAL A 605 -0.08 4.22 -38.77
CA VAL A 605 1.08 4.03 -39.65
C VAL A 605 2.38 4.00 -38.84
N LEU A 606 3.24 3.04 -39.17
CA LEU A 606 4.60 2.88 -38.66
C LEU A 606 5.58 3.14 -39.81
N ALA A 607 6.17 4.33 -39.82
CA ALA A 607 7.18 4.73 -40.79
C ALA A 607 8.54 4.19 -40.35
N GLU A 608 9.13 3.30 -41.14
CA GLU A 608 10.37 2.59 -40.81
C GLU A 608 11.48 2.86 -41.83
N VAL A 609 12.70 3.05 -41.32
CA VAL A 609 13.91 3.22 -42.15
C VAL A 609 14.23 1.90 -42.83
N ALA A 610 14.41 1.91 -44.15
CA ALA A 610 14.76 0.74 -44.95
C ALA A 610 15.63 1.14 -46.16
N PRO A 611 16.45 0.23 -46.70
CA PRO A 611 17.18 0.46 -47.96
C PRO A 611 16.22 0.84 -49.09
N GLY A 612 16.52 1.93 -49.81
CA GLY A 612 15.63 2.47 -50.86
C GLY A 612 14.33 3.13 -50.34
N GLY A 613 14.20 3.33 -49.03
CA GLY A 613 13.12 4.12 -48.40
C GLY A 613 13.42 5.62 -48.33
N SER A 614 12.41 6.43 -48.03
CA SER A 614 12.48 7.90 -48.00
C SER A 614 12.84 8.49 -46.62
N LEU A 615 13.06 7.64 -45.61
CA LEU A 615 13.02 7.97 -44.18
C LEU A 615 14.39 7.87 -43.51
N ASN A 616 14.80 8.92 -42.78
CA ASN A 616 16.05 8.92 -42.00
C ASN A 616 15.86 8.41 -40.56
N TYR A 617 14.65 8.52 -40.01
CA TYR A 617 14.29 8.17 -38.62
C TYR A 617 12.83 7.73 -38.53
N ASP A 618 12.45 7.02 -37.47
CA ASP A 618 11.12 6.43 -37.31
C ASP A 618 10.00 7.45 -37.03
N GLU A 619 8.78 7.11 -37.42
CA GLU A 619 7.57 7.91 -37.19
C GLU A 619 6.37 7.00 -36.89
N LEU A 620 5.56 7.35 -35.90
CA LEU A 620 4.24 6.78 -35.65
C LEU A 620 3.21 7.86 -35.92
N VAL A 621 2.29 7.58 -36.85
CA VAL A 621 1.19 8.47 -37.21
C VAL A 621 -0.15 7.84 -36.87
N VAL A 622 -0.97 8.56 -36.11
CA VAL A 622 -2.35 8.18 -35.77
C VAL A 622 -3.32 9.25 -36.28
N TYR A 623 -4.51 8.83 -36.74
CA TYR A 623 -5.47 9.68 -37.45
C TYR A 623 -6.76 9.89 -36.65
N ASN A 624 -6.67 9.74 -35.32
CA ASN A 624 -7.78 9.88 -34.40
C ASN A 624 -7.29 10.61 -33.13
N ASN A 625 -8.10 11.51 -32.60
CA ASN A 625 -7.74 12.38 -31.47
C ASN A 625 -7.67 11.61 -30.15
N GLU A 626 -8.43 10.53 -30.01
CA GLU A 626 -8.50 9.67 -28.82
C GLU A 626 -7.36 8.64 -28.78
N ALA A 627 -6.61 8.47 -29.87
CA ALA A 627 -5.47 7.56 -29.96
C ALA A 627 -4.24 8.01 -29.16
N VAL A 628 -4.17 9.26 -28.68
CA VAL A 628 -2.98 9.82 -28.03
C VAL A 628 -3.31 10.76 -26.87
N ARG A 629 -2.56 10.66 -25.76
CA ARG A 629 -2.62 11.60 -24.64
C ARG A 629 -1.22 12.00 -24.16
N PRO A 630 -0.95 13.29 -23.91
CA PRO A 630 0.31 13.72 -23.34
C PRO A 630 0.44 13.22 -21.89
N SER A 631 1.60 12.64 -21.53
CA SER A 631 1.80 11.98 -20.23
C SER A 631 2.87 12.66 -19.38
N TYR A 632 3.98 13.08 -19.97
CA TYR A 632 5.01 13.88 -19.31
C TYR A 632 5.44 15.05 -20.19
N LEU A 633 5.77 16.17 -19.56
CA LEU A 633 6.52 17.28 -20.13
C LEU A 633 7.98 17.13 -19.67
N VAL A 634 8.91 17.10 -20.62
CA VAL A 634 10.35 17.03 -20.37
C VAL A 634 10.98 18.34 -20.80
N MET A 635 11.64 19.00 -19.86
CA MET A 635 12.37 20.25 -20.05
C MET A 635 13.86 19.96 -20.05
N TYR A 636 14.58 20.51 -21.02
CA TYR A 636 15.99 20.21 -21.25
C TYR A 636 16.71 21.43 -21.82
N LYS A 637 18.03 21.56 -21.59
CA LYS A 637 18.81 22.69 -22.12
C LYS A 637 18.71 22.76 -23.64
N SER A 638 18.51 23.95 -24.19
CA SER A 638 18.79 24.19 -25.60
C SER A 638 20.28 24.02 -25.82
N SER A 639 20.62 23.13 -26.75
CA SER A 639 21.91 23.12 -27.45
C SER A 639 22.05 24.38 -28.30
#